data_AF-A0AAU8LR83-F1
#
_entry.id   AF-A0AAU8LR83-F1
#
_cell.length_a   1.000
_cell.length_b   1.000
_cell.length_c   1.000
_cell.angle_alpha   90.00
_cell.angle_beta   90.00
_cell.angle_gamma   90.00
#
_symmetry.space_group_name_H-M   'P 1'
#
loop_
_entity.id
_entity.type
_entity.pdbx_description
1 polymer ?
#
loop_
_entity_poly.entity_id
_entity_poly.type
_entity_poly.pdbx_seq_one_letter_code
_entity_poly.pdbx_strand_id
1 'polypeptide(L)'
;MIGLENIEVEADTDEAQILEDEELKKEDEEKNAQAQQRILYYTYGGMAMGFVPFPLLDLAALSALQLKMLHRLSEIYGVDFYGKMGRSASSSLVGGLFPVASAAPVAASLTKFIPGIGHFLSYGTLVVLNGASTYAVGKVFARHFASGGTFLNFDPDAVRDYFAEQYEKGKEVVAVLKKKGKPSKEL
;
A
#
# COMPACT_ATOMS: atom_id res chain seq x y z
N MET A 1 22.34 -43.85 -35.48
CA MET A 1 21.95 -44.22 -34.10
C MET A 1 22.18 -43.02 -33.16
N ILE A 2 21.66 -41.82 -33.50
CA ILE A 2 21.97 -40.55 -32.81
C ILE A 2 20.70 -39.70 -32.55
N GLY A 3 19.51 -40.33 -32.52
CA GLY A 3 18.24 -39.60 -32.55
C GLY A 3 17.33 -39.78 -31.34
N LEU A 4 17.64 -40.71 -30.42
CA LEU A 4 16.78 -40.99 -29.26
C LEU A 4 17.34 -40.37 -27.97
N GLU A 5 18.67 -40.37 -27.79
CA GLU A 5 19.34 -39.80 -26.62
C GLU A 5 19.18 -38.27 -26.51
N ASN A 6 19.05 -37.56 -27.63
CA ASN A 6 18.84 -36.10 -27.64
C ASN A 6 17.41 -35.70 -27.26
N ILE A 7 16.41 -36.57 -27.44
CA ILE A 7 14.99 -36.27 -27.15
C ILE A 7 14.68 -36.48 -25.67
N GLU A 8 15.26 -37.51 -25.03
CA GLU A 8 15.13 -37.70 -23.58
C GLU A 8 15.80 -36.59 -22.77
N VAL A 9 16.94 -36.05 -23.26
CA VAL A 9 17.65 -34.95 -22.59
C VAL A 9 16.90 -33.61 -22.73
N GLU A 10 16.27 -33.32 -23.87
CA GLU A 10 15.43 -32.11 -24.02
C GLU A 10 14.16 -32.17 -23.17
N ALA A 11 13.50 -33.33 -23.09
CA ALA A 11 12.28 -33.50 -22.28
C ALA A 11 12.53 -33.33 -20.76
N ASP A 12 13.65 -33.84 -20.26
CA ASP A 12 14.07 -33.70 -18.85
C ASP A 12 14.39 -32.23 -18.48
N THR A 13 14.89 -31.46 -19.46
CA THR A 13 15.21 -30.04 -19.28
C THR A 13 13.95 -29.16 -19.29
N ASP A 14 13.00 -29.43 -20.18
CA ASP A 14 11.73 -28.71 -20.24
C ASP A 14 10.86 -28.96 -19.00
N GLU A 15 10.83 -30.20 -18.48
CA GLU A 15 10.11 -30.51 -17.24
C GLU A 15 10.72 -29.81 -16.02
N ALA A 16 12.05 -29.75 -15.92
CA ALA A 16 12.74 -29.02 -14.85
C ALA A 16 12.44 -27.50 -14.90
N GLN A 17 12.44 -26.90 -16.09
CA GLN A 17 12.12 -25.48 -16.25
C GLN A 17 10.67 -25.17 -15.89
N ILE A 18 9.72 -26.05 -16.24
CA ILE A 18 8.31 -25.89 -15.88
C ILE A 18 8.13 -25.94 -14.35
N LEU A 19 8.84 -26.83 -13.66
CA LEU A 19 8.78 -26.94 -12.21
C LEU A 19 9.40 -25.73 -11.51
N GLU A 20 10.54 -25.23 -11.97
CA GLU A 20 11.17 -24.01 -11.46
C GLU A 20 10.25 -22.78 -11.66
N ASP A 21 9.64 -22.64 -12.84
CA ASP A 21 8.69 -21.57 -13.14
C ASP A 21 7.44 -21.64 -12.26
N GLU A 22 6.93 -22.85 -11.97
CA GLU A 22 5.81 -23.04 -11.05
C GLU A 22 6.18 -22.71 -9.60
N GLU A 23 7.36 -23.10 -9.14
CA GLU A 23 7.84 -22.79 -7.79
C GLU A 23 8.04 -21.28 -7.61
N LEU A 24 8.68 -20.61 -8.59
CA LEU A 24 8.82 -19.16 -8.62
C LEU A 24 7.47 -18.44 -8.59
N LYS A 25 6.51 -18.89 -9.41
CA LYS A 25 5.14 -18.33 -9.39
C LYS A 25 4.47 -18.51 -8.03
N LYS A 26 4.58 -19.68 -7.40
CA LYS A 26 4.02 -19.94 -6.06
C LYS A 26 4.66 -19.04 -5.01
N GLU A 27 5.98 -18.85 -5.06
CA GLU A 27 6.70 -17.97 -4.16
C GLU A 27 6.25 -16.51 -4.31
N ASP A 28 6.10 -16.02 -5.54
CA ASP A 28 5.61 -14.67 -5.83
C ASP A 28 4.16 -14.47 -5.40
N GLU A 29 3.29 -15.46 -5.62
CA GLU A 29 1.91 -15.45 -5.12
C GLU A 29 1.87 -15.39 -3.59
N GLU A 30 2.73 -16.15 -2.90
CA GLU A 30 2.82 -16.13 -1.45
C GLU A 30 3.29 -14.77 -0.94
N LYS A 31 4.37 -14.21 -1.50
CA LYS A 31 4.86 -12.86 -1.17
C LYS A 31 3.77 -11.81 -1.37
N ASN A 32 3.04 -11.88 -2.48
CA ASN A 32 1.94 -10.97 -2.77
C ASN A 32 0.79 -11.10 -1.75
N ALA A 33 0.45 -12.32 -1.34
CA ALA A 33 -0.57 -12.56 -0.31
C ALA A 33 -0.12 -12.00 1.06
N GLN A 34 1.13 -12.25 1.46
CA GLN A 34 1.71 -11.71 2.69
C GLN A 34 1.74 -10.18 2.67
N ALA A 35 2.17 -9.57 1.56
CA ALA A 35 2.19 -8.13 1.37
C ALA A 35 0.78 -7.54 1.51
N GLN A 36 -0.22 -8.16 0.87
CA GLN A 36 -1.61 -7.72 0.95
C GLN A 36 -2.15 -7.75 2.38
N GLN A 37 -1.82 -8.78 3.17
CA GLN A 37 -2.21 -8.85 4.58
C GLN A 37 -1.60 -7.72 5.40
N ARG A 38 -0.31 -7.41 5.19
CA ARG A 38 0.34 -6.28 5.87
C ARG A 38 -0.27 -4.95 5.47
N ILE A 39 -0.53 -4.72 4.18
CA ILE A 39 -1.17 -3.50 3.69
C ILE A 39 -2.53 -3.29 4.36
N LEU A 40 -3.36 -4.34 4.45
CA LEU A 40 -4.66 -4.26 5.13
C LEU A 40 -4.53 -3.97 6.62
N TYR A 41 -3.57 -4.60 7.31
CA TYR A 41 -3.29 -4.35 8.72
C TYR A 41 -2.91 -2.87 8.98
N TYR A 42 -1.99 -2.32 8.18
CA TYR A 42 -1.58 -0.93 8.31
C TYR A 42 -2.65 0.06 7.83
N THR A 43 -3.45 -0.31 6.83
CA THR A 43 -4.65 0.46 6.41
C THR A 43 -5.62 0.62 7.58
N TYR A 44 -5.90 -0.46 8.30
CA TYR A 44 -6.74 -0.43 9.50
C TYR A 44 -6.12 0.44 10.61
N GLY A 45 -4.79 0.36 10.80
CA GLY A 45 -4.07 1.25 11.69
C GLY A 45 -4.19 2.73 11.30
N GLY A 46 -4.09 3.05 10.01
CA GLY A 46 -4.20 4.42 9.48
C GLY A 46 -5.60 4.99 9.66
N MET A 47 -6.64 4.14 9.53
CA MET A 47 -8.02 4.50 9.87
C MET A 47 -8.16 4.92 11.34
N ALA A 48 -7.45 4.26 12.26
CA ALA A 48 -7.54 4.53 13.70
C ALA A 48 -6.83 5.83 14.13
N MET A 49 -5.84 6.30 13.38
CA MET A 49 -5.04 7.49 13.75
C MET A 49 -5.82 8.81 13.61
N GLY A 50 -6.90 8.87 12.83
CA GLY A 50 -7.73 10.07 12.62
C GLY A 50 -8.53 10.58 13.84
N PHE A 51 -8.24 10.11 15.05
CA PHE A 51 -8.92 10.48 16.30
C PHE A 51 -8.06 11.31 17.28
N VAL A 52 -6.78 11.54 16.99
CA VAL A 52 -5.90 12.29 17.90
C VAL A 52 -6.06 13.81 17.70
N PRO A 53 -6.47 14.59 18.72
CA PRO A 53 -6.73 16.04 18.59
C PRO A 53 -5.45 16.90 18.48
N PHE A 54 -4.32 16.32 18.06
CA PHE A 54 -3.04 17.02 17.88
C PHE A 54 -2.58 16.90 16.42
N PRO A 55 -2.83 17.92 15.59
CA PRO A 55 -2.60 17.86 14.13
C PRO A 55 -1.18 17.45 13.71
N LEU A 56 -0.15 17.83 14.47
CA LEU A 56 1.24 17.46 14.16
C LEU A 56 1.60 16.04 14.60
N LEU A 57 1.01 15.56 15.71
CA LEU A 57 1.27 14.21 16.22
C LEU A 57 0.59 13.16 15.35
N ASP A 58 -0.62 13.44 14.85
CA ASP A 58 -1.35 12.56 13.94
C ASP A 58 -0.55 12.34 12.63
N LEU A 59 -0.02 13.41 12.03
CA LEU A 59 0.80 13.30 10.82
C LEU A 59 2.10 12.52 11.05
N ALA A 60 2.79 12.75 12.18
CA ALA A 60 4.00 12.03 12.53
C ALA A 60 3.73 10.54 12.78
N ALA A 61 2.64 10.22 13.48
CA ALA A 61 2.21 8.85 13.73
C ALA A 61 1.84 8.13 12.43
N LEU A 62 1.07 8.77 11.55
CA LEU A 62 0.71 8.22 10.24
C LEU A 62 1.95 7.98 9.38
N SER A 63 2.89 8.93 9.37
CA SER A 63 4.16 8.77 8.65
C SER A 63 4.98 7.61 9.19
N ALA A 64 5.06 7.46 10.52
CA ALA A 64 5.74 6.34 11.16
C ALA A 64 5.06 5.00 10.84
N LEU A 65 3.73 4.98 10.80
CA LEU A 65 2.94 3.80 10.42
C LEU A 65 3.23 3.38 8.98
N GLN A 66 3.18 4.32 8.03
CA GLN A 66 3.47 4.05 6.62
C GLN A 66 4.93 3.61 6.42
N LEU A 67 5.88 4.24 7.12
CA LEU A 67 7.28 3.80 7.10
C LEU A 67 7.47 2.36 7.60
N LYS A 68 6.79 2.01 8.70
CA LYS A 68 6.84 0.66 9.24
C LYS A 68 6.22 -0.36 8.29
N MET A 69 5.15 0.03 7.59
CA MET A 69 4.55 -0.78 6.51
C MET A 69 5.56 -1.02 5.40
N LEU A 70 6.22 0.02 4.89
CA LEU A 70 7.20 -0.12 3.81
C LEU A 70 8.40 -0.97 4.20
N HIS A 71 8.85 -0.88 5.45
CA HIS A 71 9.88 -1.76 5.97
C HIS A 71 9.45 -3.23 5.99
N ARG A 72 8.19 -3.53 6.37
CA ARG A 72 7.67 -4.90 6.29
C ARG A 72 7.52 -5.40 4.87
N LEU A 73 7.11 -4.53 3.94
CA LEU A 73 7.06 -4.88 2.52
C LEU A 73 8.46 -5.18 1.98
N SER A 74 9.45 -4.37 2.34
CA SER A 74 10.82 -4.61 1.88
C SER A 74 11.39 -5.92 2.40
N GLU A 75 11.09 -6.32 3.65
CA GLU A 75 11.44 -7.65 4.18
C GLU A 75 10.80 -8.78 3.36
N ILE A 76 9.53 -8.65 2.96
CA ILE A 76 8.82 -9.67 2.17
C ILE A 76 9.46 -9.85 0.79
N TYR A 77 9.91 -8.76 0.15
CA TYR A 77 10.50 -8.79 -1.18
C TYR A 77 12.03 -8.83 -1.18
N GLY A 78 12.69 -8.94 -0.02
CA GLY A 78 14.15 -8.96 0.08
C GLY A 78 14.85 -7.66 -0.34
N VAL A 79 14.17 -6.51 -0.21
CA VAL A 79 14.70 -5.19 -0.58
C VAL A 79 15.35 -4.52 0.64
N ASP A 80 16.56 -3.99 0.44
CA ASP A 80 17.28 -3.25 1.48
C ASP A 80 16.52 -1.99 1.93
N PHE A 81 16.28 -1.88 3.24
CA PHE A 81 15.58 -0.75 3.83
C PHE A 81 16.52 0.20 4.55
N TYR A 82 16.75 1.36 3.94
CA TYR A 82 17.32 2.51 4.63
C TYR A 82 16.20 3.45 5.06
N GLY A 83 15.96 3.60 6.37
CA GLY A 83 14.83 4.37 6.88
C GLY A 83 14.72 5.81 6.36
N LYS A 84 15.84 6.44 5.96
CA LYS A 84 15.85 7.74 5.28
C LYS A 84 15.29 7.67 3.85
N MET A 85 15.60 6.61 3.10
CA MET A 85 15.14 6.39 1.73
C MET A 85 13.66 6.01 1.69
N GLY A 86 13.22 5.11 2.57
CA GLY A 86 11.80 4.80 2.72
C GLY A 86 10.96 6.03 3.07
N ARG A 87 11.50 6.93 3.89
CA ARG A 87 10.84 8.20 4.23
C ARG A 87 10.75 9.12 3.03
N SER A 88 11.85 9.31 2.30
CA SER A 88 11.89 10.18 1.11
C SER A 88 10.96 9.68 -0.01
N ALA A 89 10.95 8.37 -0.24
CA ALA A 89 10.10 7.74 -1.26
C ALA A 89 8.61 7.82 -0.86
N SER A 90 8.28 7.59 0.41
CA SER A 90 6.92 7.79 0.92
C SER A 90 6.50 9.26 0.85
N SER A 91 7.38 10.19 1.26
CA SER A 91 7.06 11.61 1.30
C SER A 91 6.95 12.25 -0.08
N SER A 92 7.70 11.75 -1.07
CA SER A 92 7.55 12.19 -2.47
C SER A 92 6.26 11.66 -3.07
N LEU A 93 5.91 10.39 -2.80
CA LEU A 93 4.65 9.81 -3.25
C LEU A 93 3.44 10.52 -2.62
N VAL A 94 3.41 10.61 -1.29
CA VAL A 94 2.31 11.26 -0.57
C VAL A 94 2.35 12.77 -0.80
N GLY A 95 3.48 13.44 -0.60
CA GLY A 95 3.57 14.91 -0.76
C GLY A 95 3.33 15.40 -2.19
N GLY A 96 3.74 14.63 -3.20
CA GLY A 96 3.57 14.97 -4.61
C GLY A 96 2.21 14.56 -5.17
N LEU A 97 1.72 13.35 -4.86
CA LEU A 97 0.51 12.81 -5.48
C LEU A 97 -0.76 12.99 -4.64
N PHE A 98 -0.67 13.08 -3.32
CA PHE A 98 -1.85 13.24 -2.47
C PHE A 98 -2.68 14.49 -2.81
N PRO A 99 -2.10 15.68 -3.05
CA PRO A 99 -2.89 16.86 -3.44
C PRO A 99 -3.56 16.71 -4.81
N VAL A 100 -3.04 15.82 -5.67
CA VAL A 100 -3.50 15.62 -7.04
C VAL A 100 -4.56 14.52 -7.12
N ALA A 101 -4.41 13.45 -6.34
CA ALA A 101 -5.34 12.32 -6.25
C ALA A 101 -6.54 12.63 -5.35
N SER A 102 -6.38 13.51 -4.36
CA SER A 102 -7.53 14.07 -3.64
C SER A 102 -8.17 15.15 -4.50
N ALA A 103 -9.22 14.80 -5.26
CA ALA A 103 -10.04 15.73 -6.04
C ALA A 103 -10.70 16.86 -5.20
N ALA A 104 -10.44 16.92 -3.90
CA ALA A 104 -10.88 17.98 -3.01
C ALA A 104 -9.75 19.01 -2.86
N PRO A 105 -10.01 20.31 -3.12
CA PRO A 105 -9.03 21.33 -2.76
C PRO A 105 -8.80 21.25 -1.24
N VAL A 106 -7.61 20.78 -0.84
CA VAL A 106 -7.18 20.71 0.57
C VAL A 106 -7.36 22.06 1.27
N ALA A 107 -7.33 23.16 0.49
CA ALA A 107 -7.63 24.52 0.92
C ALA A 107 -9.05 24.72 1.50
N ALA A 108 -10.07 23.94 1.07
CA ALA A 108 -11.45 24.08 1.53
C ALA A 108 -11.76 23.40 2.88
N SER A 109 -10.77 22.72 3.48
CA SER A 109 -10.86 22.16 4.84
C SER A 109 -10.30 23.10 5.91
N LEU A 110 -9.38 24.00 5.56
CA LEU A 110 -8.88 25.03 6.48
C LEU A 110 -9.95 26.09 6.80
N THR A 111 -10.95 26.29 5.93
CA THR A 111 -12.09 27.19 6.18
C THR A 111 -13.21 26.55 7.02
N LYS A 112 -13.16 25.24 7.30
CA LYS A 112 -14.12 24.54 8.18
C LYS A 112 -13.70 24.50 9.65
N PHE A 113 -12.70 25.31 10.03
CA PHE A 113 -12.38 25.66 11.42
C PHE A 113 -13.45 26.58 12.07
N ILE A 114 -14.71 26.50 11.64
CA ILE A 114 -15.86 27.13 12.31
C ILE A 114 -16.31 26.15 13.41
N PRO A 115 -16.18 26.49 14.71
CA PRO A 115 -16.65 25.63 15.79
C PRO A 115 -18.18 25.56 15.75
N GLY A 116 -18.76 24.36 15.81
CA GLY A 116 -20.19 24.19 16.10
C GLY A 116 -20.91 23.06 15.36
N ILE A 117 -20.64 22.82 14.06
CA ILE A 117 -21.39 21.79 13.30
C ILE A 117 -20.50 20.98 12.33
N GLY A 118 -19.29 21.47 11.97
CA GLY A 118 -18.43 20.86 10.95
C GLY A 118 -17.51 19.70 11.37
N HIS A 119 -17.37 19.41 12.67
CA HIS A 119 -16.34 18.45 13.14
C HIS A 119 -16.67 16.98 12.84
N PHE A 120 -17.94 16.56 12.91
CA PHE A 120 -18.32 15.15 12.69
C PHE A 120 -18.16 14.69 11.23
N LEU A 121 -18.35 15.60 10.27
CA LEU A 121 -18.09 15.32 8.85
C LEU A 121 -16.58 15.20 8.56
N SER A 122 -15.74 15.94 9.31
CA SER A 122 -14.27 15.86 9.18
C SER A 122 -13.69 14.53 9.65
N TYR A 123 -14.15 13.97 10.78
CA TYR A 123 -13.57 12.71 11.30
C TYR A 123 -13.78 11.52 10.35
N GLY A 124 -14.99 11.37 9.79
CA GLY A 124 -15.25 10.32 8.81
C GLY A 124 -14.40 10.46 7.54
N THR A 125 -14.14 11.69 7.13
CA THR A 125 -13.29 12.01 5.97
C THR A 125 -11.83 11.66 6.24
N LEU A 126 -11.30 11.99 7.41
CA LEU A 126 -9.92 11.66 7.78
C LEU A 126 -9.68 10.15 7.88
N VAL A 127 -10.62 9.38 8.41
CA VAL A 127 -10.55 7.91 8.45
C VAL A 127 -10.43 7.32 7.04
N VAL A 128 -11.27 7.81 6.12
CA VAL A 128 -11.25 7.37 4.71
C VAL A 128 -9.96 7.79 4.03
N LEU A 129 -9.54 9.05 4.20
CA LEU A 129 -8.36 9.63 3.60
C LEU A 129 -7.08 8.91 4.06
N ASN A 130 -6.90 8.74 5.36
CA ASN A 130 -5.72 8.09 5.94
C ASN A 130 -5.67 6.60 5.58
N GLY A 131 -6.82 5.91 5.64
CA GLY A 131 -6.91 4.51 5.24
C GLY A 131 -6.64 4.31 3.75
N ALA A 132 -7.32 5.05 2.88
CA ALA A 132 -7.16 4.94 1.43
C ALA A 132 -5.74 5.32 0.98
N SER A 133 -5.15 6.37 1.56
CA SER A 133 -3.76 6.75 1.30
C SER A 133 -2.79 5.65 1.72
N THR A 134 -2.94 5.10 2.94
CA THR A 134 -2.09 4.01 3.43
C THR A 134 -2.20 2.76 2.56
N TYR A 135 -3.42 2.43 2.12
CA TYR A 135 -3.65 1.32 1.18
C TYR A 135 -2.93 1.55 -0.15
N ALA A 136 -3.11 2.73 -0.76
CA ALA A 136 -2.52 3.07 -2.06
C ALA A 136 -0.99 3.07 -2.02
N VAL A 137 -0.38 3.70 -1.00
CA VAL A 137 1.08 3.67 -0.78
C VAL A 137 1.57 2.22 -0.69
N GLY A 138 0.90 1.39 0.10
CA GLY A 138 1.25 -0.02 0.25
C GLY A 138 1.20 -0.79 -1.07
N LYS A 139 0.15 -0.58 -1.87
CA LYS A 139 -0.02 -1.25 -3.17
C LYS A 139 1.02 -0.80 -4.21
N VAL A 140 1.36 0.48 -4.23
CA VAL A 140 2.41 1.04 -5.10
C VAL A 140 3.76 0.40 -4.80
N PHE A 141 4.18 0.40 -3.53
CA PHE A 141 5.48 -0.15 -3.17
C PHE A 141 5.53 -1.68 -3.28
N ALA A 142 4.45 -2.39 -2.95
CA ALA A 142 4.39 -3.83 -3.17
C ALA A 142 4.56 -4.18 -4.65
N ARG A 143 3.89 -3.46 -5.56
CA ARG A 143 4.07 -3.64 -7.02
C ARG A 143 5.49 -3.30 -7.46
N HIS A 144 6.04 -2.18 -6.96
CA HIS A 144 7.40 -1.74 -7.29
C HIS A 144 8.45 -2.79 -6.88
N PHE A 145 8.36 -3.32 -5.67
CA PHE A 145 9.29 -4.34 -5.19
C PHE A 145 9.09 -5.70 -5.86
N ALA A 146 7.85 -6.11 -6.13
CA ALA A 146 7.58 -7.32 -6.90
C ALA A 146 8.18 -7.25 -8.32
N SER A 147 8.30 -6.05 -8.90
CA SER A 147 9.00 -5.84 -10.19
C SER A 147 10.52 -5.70 -10.08
N GLY A 148 11.13 -6.00 -8.92
CA GLY A 148 12.57 -5.85 -8.69
C GLY A 148 13.02 -4.41 -8.38
N GLY A 149 12.07 -3.51 -8.09
CA GLY A 149 12.35 -2.15 -7.68
C GLY A 149 12.91 -2.05 -6.27
N THR A 150 13.55 -0.92 -5.96
CA THR A 150 14.07 -0.57 -4.64
C THR A 150 13.63 0.85 -4.25
N PHE A 151 13.92 1.29 -3.04
CA PHE A 151 13.66 2.69 -2.66
C PHE A 151 14.49 3.70 -3.47
N LEU A 152 15.64 3.29 -4.03
CA LEU A 152 16.56 4.20 -4.73
C LEU A 152 16.12 4.52 -6.16
N ASN A 153 15.40 3.60 -6.80
CA ASN A 153 14.91 3.75 -8.16
C ASN A 153 13.39 3.99 -8.23
N PHE A 154 12.79 4.38 -7.10
CA PHE A 154 11.38 4.69 -7.03
C PHE A 154 11.09 6.03 -7.71
N ASP A 155 10.24 5.99 -8.72
CA ASP A 155 9.75 7.19 -9.43
C ASP A 155 8.25 7.41 -9.11
N PRO A 156 7.90 8.44 -8.33
CA PRO A 156 6.51 8.75 -7.99
C PRO A 156 5.67 9.15 -9.20
N ASP A 157 6.26 9.73 -10.25
CA ASP A 157 5.52 10.16 -11.44
C ASP A 157 5.11 8.95 -12.29
N ALA A 158 5.99 7.95 -12.42
CA ALA A 158 5.73 6.71 -13.15
C ALA A 158 4.58 5.88 -12.56
N VAL A 159 4.29 6.02 -11.26
CA VAL A 159 3.27 5.24 -10.55
C VAL A 159 1.99 6.03 -10.27
N ARG A 160 1.87 7.26 -10.79
CA ARG A 160 0.79 8.18 -10.44
C ARG A 160 -0.60 7.64 -10.71
N ASP A 161 -0.82 7.08 -11.90
CA ASP A 161 -2.13 6.57 -12.30
C ASP A 161 -2.50 5.33 -11.47
N TYR A 162 -1.52 4.47 -11.22
CA TYR A 162 -1.72 3.30 -10.35
C TYR A 162 -1.99 3.73 -8.91
N PHE A 163 -1.32 4.75 -8.38
CA PHE A 163 -1.64 5.31 -7.06
C PHE A 163 -3.08 5.81 -7.00
N ALA A 164 -3.53 6.59 -7.99
CA ALA A 164 -4.90 7.11 -8.04
C ALA A 164 -5.94 5.98 -8.08
N GLU A 165 -5.71 4.96 -8.90
CA GLU A 165 -6.57 3.77 -8.97
C GLU A 165 -6.64 3.04 -7.62
N GLN A 166 -5.49 2.79 -7.00
CA GLN A 166 -5.44 2.11 -5.70
C GLN A 166 -6.00 2.98 -4.58
N TYR A 167 -5.93 4.30 -4.69
CA TYR A 167 -6.55 5.21 -3.74
C TYR A 167 -8.09 5.12 -3.77
N GLU A 168 -8.70 5.09 -4.97
CA GLU A 168 -10.15 4.86 -5.09
C GLU A 168 -10.56 3.49 -4.55
N LYS A 169 -9.84 2.42 -4.91
CA LYS A 169 -10.03 1.08 -4.33
C LYS A 169 -9.85 1.08 -2.82
N GLY A 170 -8.89 1.86 -2.31
CA GLY A 170 -8.63 2.05 -0.89
C GLY A 170 -9.83 2.63 -0.14
N LYS A 171 -10.60 3.55 -0.75
CA LYS A 171 -11.84 4.08 -0.14
C LYS A 171 -12.88 2.98 0.04
N GLU A 172 -13.03 2.08 -0.93
CA GLU A 172 -13.94 0.94 -0.85
C GLU A 172 -13.50 -0.05 0.24
N VAL A 173 -12.21 -0.36 0.29
CA VAL A 173 -11.61 -1.20 1.34
C VAL A 173 -11.89 -0.62 2.72
N VAL A 174 -11.68 0.69 2.91
CA VAL A 174 -11.98 1.38 4.17
C VAL A 174 -13.48 1.29 4.50
N ALA A 175 -14.37 1.44 3.51
CA ALA A 175 -15.80 1.30 3.72
C ALA A 175 -16.17 -0.12 4.21
N VAL A 176 -15.54 -1.16 3.66
CA VAL A 176 -15.73 -2.55 4.09
C VAL A 176 -15.18 -2.78 5.50
N LEU A 177 -13.97 -2.31 5.80
CA LEU A 177 -13.36 -2.43 7.13
C LEU A 177 -14.18 -1.70 8.19
N LYS A 178 -14.71 -0.51 7.88
CA LYS A 178 -15.61 0.25 8.76
C LYS A 178 -16.92 -0.49 9.05
N LYS A 179 -17.46 -1.24 8.08
CA LYS A 179 -18.64 -2.08 8.29
C LYS A 179 -18.33 -3.27 9.20
N LYS A 180 -17.19 -3.94 9.01
CA LYS A 180 -16.76 -5.09 9.85
C LYS A 180 -16.41 -4.69 11.29
N GLY A 181 -15.92 -3.47 11.51
CA GLY A 181 -15.55 -2.95 12.84
C GLY A 181 -16.69 -2.30 13.64
N LYS A 182 -17.89 -2.13 13.07
CA LYS A 182 -19.07 -1.73 13.86
C LYS A 182 -19.55 -2.96 14.64
N PRO A 183 -19.69 -2.91 15.98
CA PRO A 183 -20.39 -3.97 16.69
C PRO A 183 -21.80 -4.06 16.11
N SER A 184 -22.21 -5.27 15.70
CA SER A 184 -23.60 -5.56 15.38
C SER A 184 -24.45 -5.03 16.53
N LYS A 185 -25.31 -4.05 16.26
CA LYS A 185 -26.37 -3.72 17.20
C LYS A 185 -27.29 -4.94 17.22
N GLU A 186 -27.02 -5.89 18.10
CA GLU A 186 -28.09 -6.76 18.56
C GLU A 186 -29.08 -5.86 19.33
N LEU A 187 -30.33 -5.99 18.89
CA LEU A 187 -31.54 -5.31 19.38
C LEU A 187 -31.89 -5.75 20.80
#